data_AF-F6HZR6-F1
#
_entry.id   AF-F6HZR6-F1
#
_cell.length_a   1.000
_cell.length_b   1.000
_cell.length_c   1.000
_cell.angle_alpha   90.00
_cell.angle_beta   90.00
_cell.angle_gamma   90.00
#
_symmetry.space_group_name_H-M   'P 1'
#
loop_
_entity.id
_entity.type
_entity.pdbx_description
1 polymer ?
#
loop_
_entity_poly.entity_id
_entity_poly.type
_entity_poly.pdbx_seq_one_letter_code
_entity_poly.pdbx_strand_id
1 'polypeptide(L)'
;METSIYSAFTKAFISTTASMNITRVATVAPFNIYFNSKNVYSTQGGATIPTIGLVLQNNSMVWRIFRANSMVFVNGDVLCLGFVDGGENPSVDA
;
A
#
# COMPACT_ATOMS: atom_id res chain seq x y z
N MET A 1 -11.29 1.16 4.95
CA MET A 1 -11.70 0.11 3.98
C MET A 1 -12.38 -0.99 4.75
N GLU A 2 -13.45 -1.61 4.23
CA GLU A 2 -14.09 -2.73 4.93
C GLU A 2 -13.06 -3.84 5.19
N THR A 3 -13.13 -4.46 6.36
CA THR A 3 -12.09 -5.36 6.89
C THR A 3 -11.74 -6.52 5.96
N SER A 4 -12.72 -7.17 5.32
CA SER A 4 -12.46 -8.28 4.40
C SER A 4 -11.66 -7.82 3.17
N ILE A 5 -12.02 -6.66 2.61
CA ILE A 5 -11.31 -6.05 1.47
C ILE A 5 -9.90 -5.62 1.92
N TYR A 6 -9.78 -5.01 3.10
CA TYR A 6 -8.51 -4.60 3.68
C TYR A 6 -7.54 -5.75 3.86
N SER A 7 -8.02 -6.87 4.43
CA SER A 7 -7.23 -8.08 4.62
C SER A 7 -6.76 -8.68 3.30
N ALA A 8 -7.66 -8.83 2.32
CA ALA A 8 -7.32 -9.38 1.01
C ALA A 8 -6.31 -8.48 0.26
N PHE A 9 -6.55 -7.17 0.23
CA PHE A 9 -5.70 -6.19 -0.42
C PHE A 9 -4.31 -6.15 0.21
N THR A 10 -4.21 -6.01 1.53
CA THR A 10 -2.91 -5.91 2.21
C THR A 10 -2.11 -7.19 2.08
N LYS A 11 -2.74 -8.37 2.13
CA LYS A 11 -2.08 -9.65 1.88
C LYS A 11 -1.47 -9.72 0.48
N ALA A 12 -2.23 -9.33 -0.54
CA ALA A 12 -1.74 -9.29 -1.92
C ALA A 12 -0.59 -8.28 -2.08
N PHE A 13 -0.77 -7.06 -1.56
CA PHE A 13 0.23 -6.00 -1.65
C PHE A 13 1.54 -6.40 -0.96
N ILE A 14 1.47 -6.98 0.23
CA ILE A 14 2.65 -7.48 0.97
C ILE A 14 3.38 -8.54 0.15
N SER A 15 2.65 -9.50 -0.41
CA SER A 15 3.23 -10.56 -1.24
C SER A 15 3.99 -9.97 -2.44
N THR A 16 3.38 -9.01 -3.16
CA THR A 16 4.02 -8.33 -4.29
C THR A 16 5.22 -7.51 -3.85
N THR A 17 5.16 -6.77 -2.75
CA THR A 17 6.32 -6.01 -2.25
C THR A 17 7.48 -6.93 -1.86
N ALA A 18 7.18 -8.10 -1.27
CA ALA A 18 8.20 -9.08 -0.91
C ALA A 18 8.91 -9.64 -2.16
N SER A 19 8.19 -9.90 -3.26
CA SER A 19 8.82 -10.32 -4.53
C SER A 19 9.68 -9.24 -5.18
N MET A 20 9.57 -7.98 -4.73
CA MET A 20 10.38 -6.84 -5.16
C MET A 20 11.51 -6.52 -4.18
N ASN A 21 11.79 -7.40 -3.22
CA ASN A 21 12.78 -7.19 -2.15
C ASN A 21 12.48 -5.96 -1.26
N ILE A 22 11.21 -5.55 -1.18
CA ILE A 22 10.77 -4.50 -0.25
C ILE A 22 10.32 -5.20 1.04
N THR A 23 11.09 -5.00 2.10
CA THR A 23 10.91 -5.73 3.37
C THR A 23 9.95 -5.00 4.30
N ARG A 24 9.09 -5.76 4.98
CA ARG A 24 8.26 -5.22 6.06
C ARG A 24 9.11 -4.87 7.28
N VAL A 25 8.69 -3.82 8.00
CA VAL A 25 9.27 -3.43 9.28
C VAL A 25 8.17 -3.36 10.36
N ALA A 26 8.60 -3.16 11.61
CA ALA A 26 7.68 -3.01 12.74
C ALA A 26 6.65 -1.89 12.48
N THR A 27 5.41 -2.15 12.89
CA THR A 27 4.28 -1.24 12.74
C THR A 27 4.27 -0.17 13.81
N VAL A 28 3.95 1.06 13.42
CA VAL A 28 3.66 2.17 14.33
C VAL A 28 2.22 2.59 14.06
N ALA A 29 1.44 2.93 15.09
CA ALA A 29 0.10 3.47 14.84
C ALA A 29 0.18 4.77 14.01
N PRO A 30 -0.83 5.13 13.19
CA PRO A 30 -2.12 4.46 13.02
C PRO A 30 -2.19 3.46 11.85
N PHE A 31 -1.10 3.24 11.12
CA PHE A 31 -1.10 2.31 9.98
C PHE A 31 -0.68 0.90 10.41
N ASN A 32 -1.04 -0.11 9.61
CA ASN A 32 -0.70 -1.51 9.95
C ASN A 32 0.38 -2.12 9.04
N ILE A 33 0.78 -1.45 7.96
CA ILE A 33 1.74 -1.97 7.00
C ILE A 33 2.86 -0.97 6.76
N TYR A 34 4.06 -1.30 7.23
CA TYR A 34 5.27 -0.51 7.12
C TYR A 34 6.35 -1.27 6.36
N PHE A 35 7.17 -0.55 5.60
CA PHE A 35 8.26 -1.10 4.79
C PHE A 35 9.54 -0.30 4.98
N ASN A 36 10.67 -0.97 4.77
CA ASN A 36 11.97 -0.33 4.68
C ASN A 36 12.11 0.43 3.35
N SER A 37 12.61 1.67 3.43
CA SER A 37 12.71 2.58 2.29
C SER A 37 13.96 2.42 1.42
N LYS A 38 15.00 1.73 1.91
CA LYS A 38 16.31 1.62 1.26
C LYS A 38 16.21 1.08 -0.16
N ASN A 39 15.39 0.05 -0.36
CA ASN A 39 15.20 -0.55 -1.68
C ASN A 39 14.17 0.21 -2.53
N VAL A 40 13.31 1.05 -1.93
CA VAL A 40 12.31 1.87 -2.63
C VAL A 40 12.93 3.10 -3.30
N TYR A 41 13.99 3.66 -2.72
CA TYR A 41 14.72 4.81 -3.30
C TYR A 41 15.87 4.41 -4.24
N SER A 42 16.16 3.12 -4.30
CA SER A 42 17.15 2.53 -5.19
C SER A 42 16.63 2.52 -6.64
N THR A 43 16.94 3.59 -7.40
CA THR A 43 17.28 3.59 -8.86
C THR A 43 16.25 3.85 -10.00
N GLN A 44 16.83 4.04 -11.20
CA GLN A 44 16.31 4.36 -12.55
C GLN A 44 15.68 3.16 -13.30
N GLY A 45 15.55 1.97 -12.67
CA GLY A 45 14.96 0.76 -13.28
C GLY A 45 14.37 -0.26 -12.29
N GLY A 46 14.37 0.03 -10.98
CA GLY A 46 13.70 -0.76 -9.92
C GLY A 46 14.45 -0.69 -8.58
N ALA A 47 13.81 -0.47 -7.42
CA ALA A 47 12.43 -0.81 -7.07
C ALA A 47 11.46 0.38 -6.98
N THR A 48 10.35 0.23 -7.70
CA THR A 48 9.15 1.07 -7.52
C THR A 48 8.19 0.32 -6.60
N ILE A 49 7.44 1.00 -5.74
CA ILE A 49 6.34 0.37 -5.00
C ILE A 49 5.25 -0.11 -5.99
N PRO A 50 4.55 -1.24 -5.75
CA PRO A 50 3.48 -1.69 -6.63
C PRO A 50 2.43 -0.61 -6.91
N THR A 51 2.07 -0.44 -8.19
CA THR A 51 0.93 0.39 -8.58
C THR A 51 -0.36 -0.37 -8.31
N ILE A 52 -1.34 0.30 -7.71
CA ILE A 52 -2.64 -0.29 -7.40
C ILE A 52 -3.62 0.13 -8.50
N GLY A 53 -4.36 -0.82 -9.06
CA GLY A 53 -5.40 -0.56 -10.06
C GLY A 53 -6.77 -0.88 -9.50
N LEU A 54 -7.65 0.12 -9.44
CA LEU A 54 -9.07 -0.07 -9.17
C LEU A 54 -9.80 -0.17 -10.51
N VAL A 55 -10.28 -1.37 -10.85
CA VAL A 55 -11.18 -1.56 -11.99
C VAL A 55 -12.54 -1.00 -11.61
N LEU A 56 -13.05 -0.08 -12.43
CA LEU A 56 -14.33 0.58 -12.20
C LEU A 56 -15.44 -0.14 -12.98
N GLN A 57 -16.13 0.58 -13.86
CA GLN A 57 -17.29 0.04 -14.57
C GLN A 57 -16.95 -1.09 -15.55
N ASN A 58 -15.71 -1.14 -16.06
CA ASN A 58 -15.24 -2.20 -16.96
C ASN A 58 -13.71 -2.32 -16.92
N ASN A 59 -13.18 -3.39 -17.52
CA ASN A 59 -11.75 -3.72 -17.52
C ASN A 59 -10.85 -2.67 -18.20
N SER A 60 -11.42 -1.79 -19.03
CA SER A 60 -10.68 -0.71 -19.69
C SER A 60 -10.59 0.56 -18.82
N MET A 61 -11.46 0.70 -17.81
CA MET A 61 -11.51 1.85 -16.90
C MET A 61 -10.83 1.51 -15.57
N VAL A 62 -9.52 1.80 -15.51
CA VAL A 62 -8.70 1.53 -14.34
C VAL A 62 -8.21 2.84 -13.72
N TRP A 63 -8.64 3.11 -12.50
CA TRP A 63 -8.04 4.16 -11.67
C TRP A 63 -6.72 3.63 -11.10
N ARG A 64 -5.61 4.23 -11.52
CA ARG A 64 -4.27 3.89 -11.04
C ARG A 64 -3.86 4.76 -9.85
N ILE A 65 -3.43 4.11 -8.78
CA ILE A 65 -2.88 4.74 -7.58
C ILE A 65 -1.39 4.41 -7.56
N PHE A 66 -0.58 5.46 -7.70
CA PHE A 66 0.88 5.33 -7.76
C PHE A 66 1.49 5.49 -6.37
N ARG A 67 2.80 5.22 -6.25
CA ARG A 67 3.58 5.39 -5.01
C ARG A 67 3.30 6.71 -4.29
N ALA A 68 3.24 7.81 -5.03
CA ALA A 68 3.00 9.15 -4.47
C ALA A 68 1.61 9.32 -3.84
N ASN A 69 0.65 8.45 -4.17
CA ASN A 69 -0.69 8.43 -3.60
C ASN A 69 -0.84 7.34 -2.54
N SER A 70 -0.20 6.18 -2.72
CA SER A 70 -0.41 5.00 -1.88
C SER A 70 0.51 4.93 -0.67
N MET A 71 1.65 5.64 -0.68
CA MET A 71 2.65 5.53 0.38
C MET A 71 2.79 6.83 1.16
N VAL A 72 2.85 6.71 2.48
CA VAL A 72 3.16 7.80 3.40
C VAL A 72 4.60 7.66 3.86
N PHE A 73 5.39 8.71 3.67
CA PHE A 73 6.76 8.75 4.17
C PHE A 73 6.75 9.11 5.66
N VAL A 74 7.33 8.24 6.48
CA VAL A 74 7.34 8.42 7.94
C VAL A 74 8.67 9.04 8.35
N ASN A 75 9.78 8.46 7.89
CA ASN A 75 11.13 8.98 8.12
C ASN A 75 12.11 8.39 7.09
N GLY A 76 13.40 8.76 7.18
CA GLY A 76 14.48 8.38 6.26
C GLY A 76 14.49 6.92 5.83
N ASP A 77 14.17 5.98 6.73
CA ASP A 77 14.26 4.55 6.48
C ASP A 77 12.91 3.84 6.35
N VAL A 78 11.79 4.55 6.53
CA VAL A 78 10.46 3.94 6.72
C VAL A 78 9.36 4.63 5.93
N LEU A 79 8.58 3.82 5.24
CA LEU A 79 7.32 4.19 4.58
C LEU A 79 6.18 3.27 5.04
N CYS A 80 4.95 3.77 5.03
CA CYS A 80 3.77 2.96 5.29
C CYS A 80 2.74 3.06 4.15
N LEU A 81 1.92 2.01 4.04
CA LEU A 81 0.81 1.96 3.10
C LEU A 81 -0.34 2.82 3.64
N GLY A 82 -0.74 3.83 2.88
CA GLY A 82 -1.78 4.81 3.24
C GLY A 82 -3.22 4.29 3.17
N PHE A 83 -3.43 2.99 3.42
CA PHE A 83 -4.75 2.37 3.50
C PHE A 83 -4.98 1.92 4.93
N VAL A 84 -6.20 2.09 5.42
CA VAL A 84 -6.59 1.75 6.80
C VAL A 84 -7.75 0.78 6.82
N ASP A 85 -7.75 -0.09 7.84
CA ASP A 85 -8.89 -0.94 8.17
C ASP A 85 -9.97 -0.07 8.83
N GLY A 86 -11.16 -0.06 8.24
CA GLY A 86 -12.31 0.72 8.73
C GLY A 86 -13.27 -0.11 9.58
N GLY A 87 -12.99 -1.39 9.81
CA GLY A 87 -13.89 -2.30 10.52
C GLY A 87 -14.97 -2.92 9.63
N GLU A 88 -15.84 -3.71 10.26
CA GLU A 88 -17.04 -4.27 9.65
C GLU A 88 -18.08 -3.17 9.44
N ASN A 89 -18.58 -3.01 8.21
CA ASN A 89 -19.51 -1.94 7.82
C ASN A 89 -18.99 -0.52 8.11
N PRO A 90 -17.87 -0.11 7.48
CA PRO A 90 -17.30 1.22 7.72
C PRO A 90 -18.28 2.32 7.26
N SER A 91 -18.60 3.26 8.15
CA SER A 91 -19.27 4.49 7.77
C SER A 91 -18.25 5.51 7.29
N VAL A 92 -18.64 6.30 6.29
CA VAL A 92 -17.95 7.55 5.98
C VAL A 92 -18.45 8.58 6.98
N ASP A 93 -17.58 9.03 7.89
CA ASP A 93 -17.83 10.27 8.61
C ASP A 93 -17.78 11.39 7.57
N ALA A 94 -18.95 11.99 7.30
CA ALA A 94 -19.16 13.02 6.30
C ALA A 94 -18.60 14.38 6.73
#